data_AF-A0A1A9QDY9-F1
#
_entry.id   AF-A0A1A9QDY9-F1
#
_cell.length_a   1.000
_cell.length_b   1.000
_cell.length_c   1.000
_cell.angle_alpha   90.00
_cell.angle_beta   90.00
_cell.angle_gamma   90.00
#
_symmetry.space_group_name_H-M   'P 1'
#
loop_
_entity.id
_entity.type
_entity.pdbx_description
1 polymer ?
#
loop_
_entity_poly.entity_id
_entity_poly.type
_entity_poly.pdbx_seq_one_letter_code
_entity_poly.pdbx_strand_id
1 'polypeptide(L)'
;MANKQMKEPKLFYSAFKFIKEDYEKAGGRNHFADFSVLEIEFNDEQSARVATNNFADKYNVENKTEPIKFGRSIEERYPTKEQLWKARDNYHILAYPVVPGKDPWKHTNNFDEKTTFASHLAGNGWDYEKANKPDKWRGFLSAKKNSVLGTVYAPKFKWHGEHFHEFGHFYGFDHNGLDGGASGGLFVDSDGYAVGMLVQISGSMSLAQPLRSSGVKGHDFETPAYDLILGAEGQIGSYKEQVEEYIVRRNNGDTWLRRSGRLKTPTKKLTS
;
A
#
# COMPACT_ATOMS: atom_id res chain seq x y z
N MET A 1 16.00 15.81 -19.17
CA MET A 1 14.56 15.99 -19.50
C MET A 1 14.14 14.78 -20.32
N ALA A 2 13.08 14.07 -19.93
CA ALA A 2 12.56 12.94 -20.69
C ALA A 2 12.12 13.45 -22.09
N ASN A 3 12.98 13.26 -23.08
CA ASN A 3 12.82 13.75 -24.44
C ASN A 3 11.61 13.08 -25.08
N LYS A 4 10.49 13.78 -25.32
CA LYS A 4 9.42 13.43 -26.30
C LYS A 4 8.93 11.97 -26.36
N GLN A 5 9.19 11.13 -25.35
CA GLN A 5 8.91 9.68 -25.38
C GLN A 5 7.57 9.34 -24.74
N MET A 6 7.00 10.26 -23.96
CA MET A 6 5.69 10.12 -23.32
C MET A 6 4.96 11.45 -23.31
N LYS A 7 3.63 11.37 -23.26
CA LYS A 7 2.78 12.51 -22.94
C LYS A 7 2.89 12.84 -21.46
N GLU A 8 2.39 14.01 -21.09
CA GLU A 8 2.33 14.43 -19.69
C GLU A 8 1.55 13.38 -18.86
N PRO A 9 2.14 12.84 -17.77
CA PRO A 9 1.45 11.90 -16.90
C PRO A 9 0.20 12.54 -16.28
N LYS A 10 -0.89 11.77 -16.22
CA LYS A 10 -2.15 12.22 -15.63
C LYS A 10 -2.36 11.54 -14.29
N LEU A 11 -2.81 12.29 -13.28
CA LEU A 11 -3.35 11.69 -12.06
C LEU A 11 -4.65 10.97 -12.42
N PHE A 12 -4.62 9.64 -12.40
CA PHE A 12 -5.77 8.81 -12.78
C PHE A 12 -6.67 8.51 -11.58
N TYR A 13 -6.08 8.17 -10.44
CA TYR A 13 -6.78 7.91 -9.20
C TYR A 13 -5.97 8.40 -8.00
N SER A 14 -6.66 8.87 -6.98
CA SER A 14 -6.05 9.12 -5.67
C SER A 14 -7.09 8.90 -4.59
N ALA A 15 -6.67 8.31 -3.47
CA ALA A 15 -7.55 7.91 -2.38
C ALA A 15 -7.86 9.07 -1.43
N PHE A 16 -8.63 10.08 -1.89
CA PHE A 16 -9.14 11.18 -1.06
C PHE A 16 -10.64 10.99 -0.77
N LYS A 17 -11.05 11.23 0.48
CA LYS A 17 -12.44 11.09 0.95
C LYS A 17 -13.11 9.78 0.52
N PHE A 18 -12.35 8.70 0.37
CA PHE A 18 -12.79 7.47 -0.30
C PHE A 18 -13.73 6.60 0.55
N ILE A 19 -13.96 6.97 1.81
CA ILE A 19 -14.88 6.32 2.74
C ILE A 19 -16.07 7.24 3.01
N LYS A 20 -17.28 6.68 3.14
CA LYS A 20 -18.50 7.42 3.50
C LYS A 20 -18.33 8.18 4.82
N GLU A 21 -18.99 9.33 4.94
CA GLU A 21 -18.72 10.37 5.96
C GLU A 21 -18.84 9.93 7.43
N ASP A 22 -19.44 8.78 7.73
CA ASP A 22 -19.80 8.35 9.09
C ASP A 22 -18.60 7.89 9.96
N TYR A 23 -17.36 7.95 9.45
CA TYR A 23 -16.16 7.45 10.15
C TYR A 23 -15.28 8.56 10.73
N GLU A 24 -15.86 9.44 11.56
CA GLU A 24 -15.13 10.54 12.21
C GLU A 24 -13.89 10.07 13.00
N LYS A 25 -13.91 8.83 13.52
CA LYS A 25 -12.80 8.23 14.30
C LYS A 25 -11.64 7.72 13.44
N ALA A 26 -11.83 7.54 12.14
CA ALA A 26 -10.85 6.94 11.22
C ALA A 26 -10.05 7.96 10.38
N GLY A 27 -10.31 9.27 10.55
CA GLY A 27 -9.65 10.33 9.76
C GLY A 27 -10.53 11.56 9.55
N GLY A 28 -11.82 11.49 9.89
CA GLY A 28 -12.77 12.58 9.63
C GLY A 28 -13.18 12.67 8.15
N ARG A 29 -14.02 13.65 7.83
CA ARG A 29 -14.52 13.86 6.45
C ARG A 29 -13.40 14.12 5.42
N ASN A 30 -12.32 14.77 5.84
CA ASN A 30 -11.19 15.09 4.97
C ASN A 30 -10.02 14.13 5.26
N HIS A 31 -10.15 12.89 4.78
CA HIS A 31 -9.13 11.87 4.93
C HIS A 31 -8.50 11.49 3.59
N PHE A 32 -7.29 10.92 3.64
CA PHE A 32 -6.64 10.31 2.49
C PHE A 32 -5.83 9.08 2.89
N ALA A 33 -5.66 8.14 1.96
CA ALA A 33 -4.59 7.17 2.02
C ALA A 33 -3.51 7.62 1.02
N ASP A 34 -2.24 7.51 1.39
CA ASP A 34 -1.13 7.90 0.50
C ASP A 34 -0.95 6.84 -0.60
N PHE A 35 -1.87 6.91 -1.56
CA PHE A 35 -2.01 6.02 -2.68
C PHE A 35 -2.59 6.79 -3.87
N SER A 36 -1.82 6.83 -4.94
CA SER A 36 -2.22 7.43 -6.20
C SER A 36 -1.77 6.55 -7.37
N VAL A 37 -2.53 6.61 -8.45
CA VAL A 37 -2.22 5.94 -9.71
C VAL A 37 -2.08 6.99 -10.79
N LEU A 38 -0.97 6.94 -11.52
CA LEU A 38 -0.72 7.79 -12.68
C LEU A 38 -0.99 7.01 -13.97
N GLU A 39 -1.66 7.65 -14.92
CA GLU A 39 -1.74 7.18 -16.30
C GLU A 39 -0.56 7.77 -17.08
N ILE A 40 0.25 6.90 -17.67
CA ILE A 40 1.40 7.27 -18.51
C ILE A 40 1.14 6.75 -19.91
N GLU A 41 1.12 7.66 -20.89
CA GLU A 41 0.98 7.33 -22.31
C GLU A 41 2.31 7.56 -23.01
N PHE A 42 2.90 6.52 -23.58
CA PHE A 42 4.11 6.61 -24.38
C PHE A 42 3.77 6.95 -25.84
N ASN A 43 4.64 7.73 -26.49
CA ASN A 43 4.44 8.12 -27.89
C ASN A 43 4.79 6.98 -28.86
N ASP A 44 5.56 5.99 -28.41
CA ASP A 44 5.93 4.81 -29.18
C ASP A 44 6.09 3.57 -28.29
N GLU A 45 5.93 2.40 -28.90
CA GLU A 45 5.96 1.11 -28.20
C GLU A 45 7.35 0.75 -27.66
N GLN A 46 8.43 1.11 -28.37
CA GLN A 46 9.79 0.79 -27.94
C GLN A 46 10.12 1.51 -26.62
N SER A 47 9.75 2.78 -26.51
CA SER A 47 9.89 3.56 -25.27
C SER A 47 9.10 2.94 -24.13
N ALA A 48 7.86 2.50 -24.37
CA ALA A 48 7.05 1.81 -23.36
C ALA A 48 7.71 0.50 -22.90
N ARG A 49 8.25 -0.30 -23.83
CA ARG A 49 8.94 -1.56 -23.53
C ARG A 49 10.18 -1.32 -22.69
N VAL A 50 10.99 -0.31 -23.02
CA VAL A 50 12.19 0.02 -22.25
C VAL A 50 11.80 0.51 -20.85
N ALA A 51 10.90 1.48 -20.75
CA ALA A 51 10.51 2.10 -19.48
C ALA A 51 9.83 1.12 -18.51
N THR A 52 9.07 0.16 -19.04
CA THR A 52 8.34 -0.82 -18.22
C THR A 52 9.09 -2.15 -18.09
N ASN A 53 10.33 -2.24 -18.56
CA ASN A 53 11.10 -3.49 -18.60
C ASN A 53 10.30 -4.64 -19.25
N ASN A 54 9.73 -4.37 -20.42
CA ASN A 54 8.93 -5.27 -21.23
C ASN A 54 7.74 -5.91 -20.49
N PHE A 55 7.09 -5.15 -19.60
CA PHE A 55 6.04 -5.66 -18.72
C PHE A 55 4.90 -6.36 -19.47
N ALA A 56 4.41 -5.77 -20.57
CA ALA A 56 3.25 -6.26 -21.30
C ALA A 56 3.47 -7.65 -21.91
N ASP A 57 4.66 -7.94 -22.41
CA ASP A 57 5.00 -9.27 -22.95
C ASP A 57 5.22 -10.30 -21.84
N LYS A 58 5.91 -9.88 -20.76
CA LYS A 58 6.21 -10.75 -19.62
C LYS A 58 4.93 -11.24 -18.95
N TYR A 59 3.96 -10.33 -18.81
CA TYR A 59 2.71 -10.57 -18.11
C TYR A 59 1.51 -10.47 -19.05
N ASN A 60 1.56 -11.13 -20.21
CA ASN A 60 0.38 -11.24 -21.06
C ASN A 60 -0.71 -12.12 -20.38
N VAL A 61 -1.96 -12.00 -20.83
CA VAL A 61 -3.10 -12.70 -20.21
C VAL A 61 -3.01 -14.23 -20.40
N GLU A 62 -2.33 -14.67 -21.46
CA GLU A 62 -2.17 -16.09 -21.82
C GLU A 62 -1.15 -16.82 -20.93
N ASN A 63 -0.10 -16.11 -20.50
CA ASN A 63 0.96 -16.62 -19.63
C ASN A 63 0.47 -16.91 -18.20
N LYS A 64 -0.78 -16.54 -17.85
CA LYS A 64 -1.45 -16.70 -16.54
C LYS A 64 -0.67 -16.16 -15.33
N THR A 65 0.49 -15.53 -15.56
CA THR A 65 1.38 -15.03 -14.52
C THR A 65 0.83 -13.70 -14.01
N GLU A 66 0.69 -13.57 -12.70
CA GLU A 66 0.24 -12.32 -12.08
C GLU A 66 1.43 -11.39 -11.87
N PRO A 67 1.43 -10.17 -12.42
CA PRO A 67 2.50 -9.21 -12.18
C PRO A 67 2.52 -8.77 -10.72
N ILE A 68 1.34 -8.65 -10.11
CA ILE A 68 1.15 -8.35 -8.69
C ILE A 68 0.00 -9.23 -8.21
N LYS A 69 0.24 -9.95 -7.11
CA LYS A 69 -0.81 -10.69 -6.41
C LYS A 69 -1.32 -9.83 -5.27
N PHE A 70 -2.63 -9.66 -5.16
CA PHE A 70 -3.23 -8.94 -4.05
C PHE A 70 -3.87 -9.94 -3.08
N GLY A 71 -3.31 -10.06 -1.87
CA GLY A 71 -3.69 -11.06 -0.87
C GLY A 71 -4.68 -10.53 0.15
N ARG A 72 -4.97 -11.29 1.19
CA ARG A 72 -5.76 -10.80 2.33
C ARG A 72 -5.00 -9.70 3.09
N SER A 73 -5.70 -8.85 3.83
CA SER A 73 -5.02 -7.93 4.75
C SER A 73 -4.31 -8.72 5.87
N ILE A 74 -3.38 -8.08 6.59
CA ILE A 74 -2.62 -8.77 7.64
C ILE A 74 -3.54 -9.23 8.77
N GLU A 75 -4.51 -8.41 9.17
CA GLU A 75 -5.47 -8.76 10.21
C GLU A 75 -6.50 -9.82 9.77
N GLU A 76 -6.73 -10.03 8.48
CA GLU A 76 -7.48 -11.20 7.98
C GLU A 76 -6.67 -12.49 8.08
N ARG A 77 -5.34 -12.42 7.87
CA ARG A 77 -4.43 -13.57 8.04
C ARG A 77 -4.26 -13.92 9.52
N TYR A 78 -4.27 -12.91 10.38
CA TYR A 78 -4.14 -13.04 11.83
C TYR A 78 -5.34 -12.44 12.57
N PRO A 79 -6.48 -13.15 12.63
CA PRO A 79 -7.72 -12.65 13.21
C PRO A 79 -7.64 -12.24 14.69
N THR A 80 -6.64 -12.75 15.41
CA THR A 80 -6.45 -12.46 16.84
C THR A 80 -5.11 -11.78 17.07
N LYS A 81 -5.05 -10.90 18.07
CA LYS A 81 -3.81 -10.23 18.48
C LYS A 81 -2.76 -11.28 18.87
N GLU A 82 -3.16 -12.32 19.58
CA GLU A 82 -2.27 -13.40 20.04
C GLU A 82 -1.60 -14.13 18.87
N GLN A 83 -2.34 -14.39 17.78
CA GLN A 83 -1.77 -14.97 16.56
C GLN A 83 -0.79 -13.99 15.90
N LEU A 84 -1.16 -12.71 15.78
CA LEU A 84 -0.31 -11.69 15.18
C LEU A 84 1.00 -11.48 15.96
N TRP A 85 0.95 -11.50 17.30
CA TRP A 85 2.15 -11.41 18.15
C TRP A 85 3.08 -12.62 17.98
N LYS A 86 2.52 -13.81 17.72
CA LYS A 86 3.29 -15.03 17.45
C LYS A 86 3.79 -15.12 16.00
N ALA A 87 3.24 -14.34 15.08
CA ALA A 87 3.65 -14.33 13.68
C ALA A 87 5.14 -14.02 13.52
N ARG A 88 5.77 -14.67 12.54
CA ARG A 88 7.20 -14.56 12.20
C ARG A 88 7.41 -14.43 10.68
N ASP A 89 6.39 -14.00 9.95
CA ASP A 89 6.47 -13.92 8.49
C ASP A 89 7.50 -12.90 8.03
N ASN A 90 8.18 -13.24 6.95
CA ASN A 90 9.01 -12.31 6.22
C ASN A 90 8.15 -11.43 5.31
N TYR A 91 8.39 -10.13 5.39
CA TYR A 91 7.87 -9.11 4.49
C TYR A 91 9.02 -8.52 3.71
N HIS A 92 8.96 -8.66 2.39
CA HIS A 92 9.97 -8.20 1.47
C HIS A 92 9.56 -6.83 0.91
N ILE A 93 10.51 -5.93 0.74
CA ILE A 93 10.30 -4.66 0.04
C ILE A 93 11.23 -4.55 -1.15
N LEU A 94 10.70 -4.03 -2.25
CA LEU A 94 11.48 -3.50 -3.36
C LEU A 94 11.24 -1.99 -3.44
N ALA A 95 12.32 -1.20 -3.34
CA ALA A 95 12.28 0.25 -3.40
C ALA A 95 13.51 0.83 -4.10
N TYR A 96 13.48 2.12 -4.43
CA TYR A 96 14.57 2.84 -5.10
C TYR A 96 15.06 4.02 -4.21
N PRO A 97 15.62 3.74 -3.02
CA PRO A 97 16.13 4.81 -2.15
C PRO A 97 17.25 5.58 -2.84
N VAL A 98 17.32 6.89 -2.55
CA VAL A 98 18.47 7.70 -2.93
C VAL A 98 19.64 7.32 -2.00
N VAL A 99 20.62 6.63 -2.56
CA VAL A 99 21.85 6.30 -1.84
C VAL A 99 23.00 7.12 -2.42
N PRO A 100 23.68 7.98 -1.64
CA PRO A 100 24.80 8.77 -2.12
C PRO A 100 25.86 7.91 -2.84
N GLY A 101 26.23 8.31 -4.05
CA GLY A 101 27.22 7.59 -4.87
C GLY A 101 26.72 6.31 -5.55
N LYS A 102 25.43 5.98 -5.47
CA LYS A 102 24.82 4.88 -6.22
C LYS A 102 23.86 5.38 -7.30
N ASP A 103 23.63 4.52 -8.29
CA ASP A 103 22.65 4.74 -9.34
C ASP A 103 21.23 4.84 -8.74
N PRO A 104 20.50 5.96 -8.93
CA PRO A 104 19.14 6.13 -8.41
C PRO A 104 18.14 5.14 -9.04
N TRP A 105 18.48 4.51 -10.16
CA TRP A 105 17.66 3.50 -10.82
C TRP A 105 17.97 2.07 -10.36
N LYS A 106 18.84 1.92 -9.35
CA LYS A 106 19.13 0.62 -8.76
C LYS A 106 18.18 0.38 -7.58
N HIS A 107 17.36 -0.65 -7.70
CA HIS A 107 16.51 -1.07 -6.59
C HIS A 107 17.33 -1.62 -5.43
N THR A 108 16.75 -1.53 -4.24
CA THR A 108 17.21 -2.18 -3.01
C THR A 108 16.14 -3.17 -2.55
N ASN A 109 16.59 -4.28 -1.98
CA ASN A 109 15.74 -5.23 -1.26
C ASN A 109 16.23 -5.38 0.19
N ASN A 110 15.39 -5.95 1.05
CA ASN A 110 15.65 -6.13 2.48
C ASN A 110 15.89 -7.60 2.88
N PHE A 111 16.13 -8.50 1.92
CA PHE A 111 16.33 -9.92 2.25
C PHE A 111 17.81 -10.19 2.57
N ASP A 112 18.07 -10.72 3.76
CA ASP A 112 19.38 -11.20 4.15
C ASP A 112 19.49 -12.70 3.87
N GLU A 113 20.28 -13.06 2.86
CA GLU A 113 20.49 -14.45 2.44
C GLU A 113 21.16 -15.31 3.53
N LYS A 114 21.93 -14.71 4.45
CA LYS A 114 22.64 -15.46 5.51
C LYS A 114 21.71 -15.83 6.65
N THR A 115 20.86 -14.90 7.05
CA THR A 115 19.93 -15.10 8.17
C THR A 115 18.56 -15.60 7.72
N THR A 116 18.29 -15.57 6.41
CA THR A 116 17.00 -15.88 5.78
C THR A 116 15.85 -15.01 6.27
N PHE A 117 16.17 -13.84 6.82
CA PHE A 117 15.21 -12.85 7.31
C PHE A 117 15.04 -11.70 6.34
N ALA A 118 13.81 -11.20 6.28
CA ALA A 118 13.47 -9.90 5.74
C ALA A 118 12.88 -9.04 6.87
N SER A 119 12.00 -8.11 6.54
CA SER A 119 11.27 -7.36 7.56
C SER A 119 10.24 -8.21 8.27
N HIS A 120 9.97 -7.84 9.52
CA HIS A 120 8.87 -8.37 10.31
C HIS A 120 8.00 -7.22 10.77
N LEU A 121 6.72 -7.49 11.05
CA LEU A 121 5.89 -6.52 11.76
C LEU A 121 6.58 -6.09 13.04
N ALA A 122 6.68 -4.77 13.18
CA ALA A 122 7.42 -4.12 14.24
C ALA A 122 6.91 -4.63 15.59
N GLY A 123 7.85 -5.10 16.39
CA GLY A 123 7.58 -5.73 17.68
C GLY A 123 8.78 -5.60 18.60
N ASN A 124 9.58 -4.54 18.40
CA ASN A 124 10.81 -4.30 19.16
C ASN A 124 10.55 -4.18 20.69
N GLY A 125 11.61 -4.07 21.48
CA GLY A 125 11.52 -4.04 22.95
C GLY A 125 10.52 -3.02 23.53
N TRP A 126 10.32 -1.89 22.87
CA TRP A 126 9.34 -0.86 23.27
C TRP A 126 7.89 -1.30 23.05
N ASP A 127 7.66 -2.22 22.13
CA ASP A 127 6.39 -2.88 21.87
C ASP A 127 6.16 -4.04 22.84
N TYR A 128 7.23 -4.75 23.25
CA TYR A 128 7.18 -5.82 24.25
C TYR A 128 6.85 -5.29 25.66
N GLU A 129 7.40 -4.15 26.08
CA GLU A 129 7.00 -3.48 27.34
C GLU A 129 5.52 -3.03 27.31
N LYS A 130 4.98 -2.79 26.11
CA LYS A 130 3.58 -2.41 25.88
C LYS A 130 2.65 -3.59 25.53
N ALA A 131 3.17 -4.82 25.44
CA ALA A 131 2.37 -6.03 25.23
C ALA A 131 1.38 -6.29 26.38
N ASN A 132 1.60 -5.64 27.53
CA ASN A 132 0.66 -5.60 28.66
C ASN A 132 -0.60 -4.73 28.40
N LYS A 133 -0.76 -4.13 27.22
CA LYS A 133 -2.00 -3.47 26.80
C LYS A 133 -2.85 -4.43 25.96
N PRO A 134 -4.00 -4.91 26.46
CA PRO A 134 -4.83 -5.90 25.74
C PRO A 134 -5.37 -5.39 24.40
N ASP A 135 -5.32 -4.07 24.14
CA ASP A 135 -5.88 -3.44 22.95
C ASP A 135 -4.88 -3.22 21.79
N LYS A 136 -3.62 -3.65 21.92
CA LYS A 136 -2.59 -3.36 20.92
C LYS A 136 -2.39 -4.49 19.90
N TRP A 137 -2.43 -4.11 18.63
CA TRP A 137 -2.05 -4.96 17.49
C TRP A 137 -0.57 -4.77 17.18
N ARG A 138 0.20 -5.86 17.07
CA ARG A 138 1.64 -5.81 16.79
C ARG A 138 1.89 -5.15 15.44
N GLY A 139 2.77 -4.15 15.40
CA GLY A 139 3.11 -3.43 14.17
C GLY A 139 1.96 -2.63 13.56
N PHE A 140 0.84 -2.40 14.26
CA PHE A 140 -0.22 -1.52 13.76
C PHE A 140 -0.13 -0.19 14.48
N LEU A 141 0.03 0.90 13.72
CA LEU A 141 0.22 2.25 14.25
C LEU A 141 -0.89 3.17 13.75
N SER A 142 -1.45 3.99 14.65
CA SER A 142 -2.43 5.01 14.27
C SER A 142 -1.83 5.99 13.27
N ALA A 143 -2.46 6.16 12.10
CA ALA A 143 -2.03 7.15 11.11
C ALA A 143 -2.17 8.58 11.65
N LYS A 144 -3.18 8.82 12.50
CA LYS A 144 -3.45 10.14 13.09
C LYS A 144 -2.45 10.57 14.17
N LYS A 145 -1.98 9.61 14.98
CA LYS A 145 -1.21 9.86 16.21
C LYS A 145 0.23 9.32 16.15
N ASN A 146 0.76 9.07 14.95
CA ASN A 146 2.04 8.39 14.83
C ASN A 146 3.17 9.21 15.48
N SER A 147 3.56 8.77 16.68
CA SER A 147 4.45 9.46 17.61
C SER A 147 5.91 9.07 17.44
N VAL A 148 6.25 8.26 16.42
CA VAL A 148 7.62 7.79 16.19
C VAL A 148 8.58 8.96 15.87
N LEU A 149 8.05 10.14 15.52
CA LEU A 149 8.81 11.40 15.37
C LEU A 149 8.48 12.51 16.39
N GLY A 150 7.76 12.21 17.48
CA GLY A 150 7.44 13.23 18.50
C GLY A 150 6.45 14.33 18.06
N THR A 151 5.88 14.26 16.85
CA THR A 151 4.83 15.19 16.39
C THR A 151 3.44 14.65 16.73
N VAL A 152 2.74 15.38 17.61
CA VAL A 152 1.42 15.03 18.17
C VAL A 152 0.29 15.00 17.11
N TYR A 153 0.56 15.47 15.89
CA TYR A 153 -0.34 15.36 14.74
C TYR A 153 0.50 15.24 13.46
N ALA A 154 0.25 14.21 12.64
CA ALA A 154 0.81 14.15 11.28
C ALA A 154 0.48 15.46 10.53
N PRO A 155 1.43 16.06 9.79
CA PRO A 155 1.19 17.31 9.08
C PRO A 155 0.01 17.13 8.12
N LYS A 156 -0.95 18.05 8.18
CA LYS A 156 -2.11 18.06 7.29
C LYS A 156 -1.64 18.24 5.85
N PHE A 157 -1.94 17.30 4.96
CA PHE A 157 -1.67 17.45 3.53
C PHE A 157 -2.65 18.45 2.93
N LYS A 158 -2.15 19.49 2.25
CA LYS A 158 -3.01 20.50 1.60
C LYS A 158 -3.25 20.12 0.15
N TRP A 159 -4.51 19.89 -0.21
CA TRP A 159 -4.93 19.52 -1.56
C TRP A 159 -6.16 20.32 -1.97
N HIS A 160 -6.11 20.99 -3.14
CA HIS A 160 -7.17 21.89 -3.62
C HIS A 160 -7.72 22.87 -2.57
N GLY A 161 -6.85 23.39 -1.69
CA GLY A 161 -7.23 24.35 -0.65
C GLY A 161 -7.79 23.73 0.63
N GLU A 162 -8.07 22.43 0.65
CA GLU A 162 -8.49 21.69 1.84
C GLU A 162 -7.33 20.99 2.53
N HIS A 163 -7.47 20.75 3.83
CA HIS A 163 -6.52 19.98 4.63
C HIS A 163 -7.02 18.56 4.85
N PHE A 164 -6.16 17.59 4.56
CA PHE A 164 -6.44 16.17 4.67
C PHE A 164 -5.58 15.50 5.74
N HIS A 165 -6.15 14.46 6.34
CA HIS A 165 -5.52 13.62 7.35
C HIS A 165 -5.30 12.21 6.83
N GLU A 166 -4.15 11.62 7.13
CA GLU A 166 -3.90 10.22 6.84
C GLU A 166 -4.94 9.33 7.53
N PHE A 167 -5.40 8.32 6.81
CA PHE A 167 -6.54 7.51 7.16
C PHE A 167 -6.14 6.20 7.85
N GLY A 168 -6.86 5.84 8.92
CA GLY A 168 -6.78 4.52 9.53
C GLY A 168 -5.47 4.24 10.29
N HIS A 169 -4.75 3.19 9.85
CA HIS A 169 -3.54 2.70 10.48
C HIS A 169 -2.45 2.37 9.43
N PHE A 170 -1.21 2.29 9.91
CA PHE A 170 -0.06 1.80 9.18
C PHE A 170 0.39 0.43 9.68
N TYR A 171 0.99 -0.35 8.79
CA TYR A 171 1.85 -1.47 9.16
C TYR A 171 3.27 -0.95 9.38
N GLY A 172 3.76 -1.05 10.61
CA GLY A 172 5.15 -0.86 10.96
C GLY A 172 5.94 -2.13 10.70
N PHE A 173 7.04 -2.01 9.97
CA PHE A 173 7.97 -3.09 9.66
C PHE A 173 9.35 -2.73 10.19
N ASP A 174 9.96 -3.64 10.95
CA ASP A 174 11.34 -3.51 11.44
C ASP A 174 12.34 -4.15 10.43
N HIS A 175 13.63 -3.90 10.66
CA HIS A 175 14.76 -4.49 9.92
C HIS A 175 14.85 -4.07 8.45
N ASN A 176 14.47 -2.83 8.13
CA ASN A 176 14.56 -2.28 6.78
C ASN A 176 14.71 -0.75 6.79
N GLY A 177 15.72 -0.25 7.51
CA GLY A 177 16.11 1.15 7.39
C GLY A 177 16.45 1.48 5.94
N LEU A 178 15.52 2.13 5.25
CA LEU A 178 15.72 2.72 3.93
C LEU A 178 15.97 4.22 4.10
N ASP A 179 16.54 4.86 3.08
CA ASP A 179 16.74 6.30 3.07
C ASP A 179 15.64 7.01 2.24
N GLY A 180 15.70 8.35 2.23
CA GLY A 180 14.82 9.17 1.41
C GLY A 180 14.77 8.72 -0.05
N GLY A 181 13.59 8.82 -0.67
CA GLY A 181 13.34 8.34 -2.04
C GLY A 181 12.79 6.92 -2.14
N ALA A 182 12.73 6.16 -1.05
CA ALA A 182 12.11 4.84 -1.05
C ALA A 182 10.56 4.85 -1.02
N SER A 183 9.92 6.00 -0.79
CA SER A 183 8.46 6.16 -0.79
C SER A 183 7.83 5.54 -2.05
N GLY A 184 6.69 4.86 -1.86
CA GLY A 184 6.05 4.07 -2.92
C GLY A 184 6.62 2.67 -3.11
N GLY A 185 7.67 2.28 -2.37
CA GLY A 185 8.16 0.91 -2.32
C GLY A 185 7.06 -0.07 -1.88
N LEU A 186 6.98 -1.23 -2.53
CA LEU A 186 5.91 -2.20 -2.30
C LEU A 186 6.37 -3.28 -1.32
N PHE A 187 5.63 -3.45 -0.22
CA PHE A 187 5.78 -4.62 0.65
C PHE A 187 4.98 -5.80 0.12
N VAL A 188 5.64 -6.94 0.04
CA VAL A 188 5.03 -8.24 -0.25
C VAL A 188 5.33 -9.23 0.87
N ASP A 189 4.41 -10.15 1.14
CA ASP A 189 4.65 -11.25 2.07
C ASP A 189 5.46 -12.40 1.42
N SER A 190 5.73 -13.45 2.19
CA SER A 190 6.47 -14.64 1.75
C SER A 190 5.76 -15.45 0.65
N ASP A 191 4.44 -15.27 0.48
CA ASP A 191 3.65 -15.91 -0.59
C ASP A 191 3.64 -15.06 -1.88
N GLY A 192 4.24 -13.86 -1.82
CA GLY A 192 4.32 -12.89 -2.90
C GLY A 192 3.08 -12.01 -3.05
N TYR A 193 2.23 -11.91 -2.02
CA TYR A 193 1.10 -11.00 -2.02
C TYR A 193 1.50 -9.61 -1.54
N ALA A 194 1.12 -8.59 -2.30
CA ALA A 194 1.23 -7.20 -1.92
C ALA A 194 0.35 -6.89 -0.71
N VAL A 195 0.94 -6.29 0.33
CA VAL A 195 0.26 -5.95 1.59
C VAL A 195 0.13 -4.45 1.83
N GLY A 196 1.13 -3.67 1.43
CA GLY A 196 1.16 -2.24 1.70
C GLY A 196 2.25 -1.50 0.94
N MET A 197 2.15 -0.18 0.91
CA MET A 197 3.13 0.70 0.27
C MET A 197 3.86 1.53 1.31
N LEU A 198 5.18 1.64 1.19
CA LEU A 198 6.02 2.45 2.06
C LEU A 198 5.65 3.93 1.91
N VAL A 199 5.18 4.54 3.00
CA VAL A 199 4.82 5.96 3.05
C VAL A 199 5.85 6.77 3.84
N GLN A 200 6.41 6.16 4.88
CA GLN A 200 7.30 6.84 5.80
C GLN A 200 8.35 5.89 6.35
N ILE A 201 9.52 6.44 6.66
CA ILE A 201 10.61 5.75 7.36
C ILE A 201 10.90 6.53 8.64
N SER A 202 11.13 5.80 9.72
CA SER A 202 11.50 6.38 11.01
C SER A 202 12.51 5.48 11.72
N GLY A 203 13.77 5.92 11.73
CA GLY A 203 14.88 5.10 12.23
C GLY A 203 15.00 3.79 11.46
N SER A 204 14.98 2.66 12.18
CA SER A 204 15.02 1.31 11.59
C SER A 204 13.66 0.77 11.15
N MET A 205 12.58 1.52 11.35
CA MET A 205 11.22 1.11 11.05
C MET A 205 10.70 1.79 9.79
N SER A 206 10.05 1.00 8.94
CA SER A 206 9.27 1.46 7.82
C SER A 206 7.78 1.42 8.14
N LEU A 207 7.04 2.44 7.73
CA LEU A 207 5.60 2.52 7.87
C LEU A 207 4.97 2.37 6.49
N ALA A 208 4.08 1.39 6.37
CA ALA A 208 3.37 1.12 5.14
C ALA A 208 1.87 1.39 5.28
N GLN A 209 1.30 2.09 4.30
CA GLN A 209 -0.14 2.16 4.12
C GLN A 209 -0.65 0.79 3.65
N PRO A 210 -1.57 0.14 4.39
CA PRO A 210 -2.19 -1.09 3.91
C PRO A 210 -2.96 -0.82 2.61
N LEU A 211 -2.78 -1.68 1.60
CA LEU A 211 -3.57 -1.59 0.37
C LEU A 211 -5.06 -1.90 0.61
N ARG A 212 -5.34 -2.64 1.68
CA ARG A 212 -6.68 -3.04 2.13
C ARG A 212 -6.67 -3.34 3.62
N SER A 213 -7.86 -3.26 4.20
CA SER A 213 -8.14 -3.60 5.59
C SER A 213 -9.49 -4.31 5.66
N SER A 214 -9.63 -5.35 6.48
CA SER A 214 -10.94 -5.95 6.79
C SER A 214 -11.69 -5.20 7.89
N GLY A 215 -11.08 -4.14 8.41
CA GLY A 215 -11.55 -3.40 9.56
C GLY A 215 -10.85 -3.87 10.83
N VAL A 216 -10.29 -2.92 11.56
CA VAL A 216 -9.55 -3.18 12.80
C VAL A 216 -9.72 -2.03 13.78
N LYS A 217 -9.95 -2.37 15.04
CA LYS A 217 -9.96 -1.43 16.15
C LYS A 217 -8.74 -1.67 17.02
N GLY A 218 -7.87 -0.67 17.09
CA GLY A 218 -6.76 -0.62 18.01
C GLY A 218 -7.06 0.25 19.22
N HIS A 219 -6.07 0.38 20.09
CA HIS A 219 -6.15 1.23 21.27
C HIS A 219 -6.43 2.71 20.95
N ASP A 220 -5.85 3.23 19.86
CA ASP A 220 -5.85 4.66 19.50
C ASP A 220 -6.23 4.93 18.04
N PHE A 221 -6.73 3.92 17.35
CA PHE A 221 -7.24 4.02 15.98
C PHE A 221 -8.43 3.09 15.78
N GLU A 222 -9.26 3.46 14.82
CA GLU A 222 -10.32 2.63 14.27
C GLU A 222 -10.21 2.76 12.76
N THR A 223 -9.97 1.64 12.09
CA THR A 223 -9.92 1.58 10.62
C THR A 223 -11.09 0.74 10.17
N PRO A 224 -12.03 1.25 9.37
CA PRO A 224 -13.06 0.43 8.79
C PRO A 224 -12.48 -0.47 7.69
N ALA A 225 -13.32 -1.35 7.14
CA ALA A 225 -12.93 -2.12 5.98
C ALA A 225 -12.74 -1.20 4.77
N TYR A 226 -11.70 -1.46 3.98
CA TYR A 226 -11.46 -0.80 2.69
C TYR A 226 -10.55 -1.64 1.79
N ASP A 227 -10.60 -1.40 0.50
CA ASP A 227 -9.66 -1.88 -0.51
C ASP A 227 -9.42 -0.75 -1.53
N LEU A 228 -8.20 -0.22 -1.58
CA LEU A 228 -7.85 0.90 -2.48
C LEU A 228 -7.85 0.49 -3.95
N ILE A 229 -7.73 -0.82 -4.23
CA ILE A 229 -7.67 -1.39 -5.56
C ILE A 229 -9.06 -1.79 -6.04
N LEU A 230 -9.76 -2.64 -5.29
CA LEU A 230 -11.02 -3.27 -5.71
C LEU A 230 -12.28 -2.60 -5.16
N GLY A 231 -12.14 -1.76 -4.14
CA GLY A 231 -13.26 -1.23 -3.37
C GLY A 231 -13.81 -2.23 -2.36
N ALA A 232 -14.48 -1.70 -1.34
CA ALA A 232 -15.16 -2.43 -0.29
C ALA A 232 -16.49 -1.75 0.06
N GLU A 233 -17.35 -2.44 0.78
CA GLU A 233 -18.59 -1.86 1.30
C GLU A 233 -18.29 -0.61 2.15
N GLY A 234 -19.01 0.48 1.89
CA GLY A 234 -18.80 1.75 2.59
C GLY A 234 -17.75 2.66 1.96
N GLN A 235 -17.05 2.23 0.91
CA GLN A 235 -16.26 3.14 0.07
C GLN A 235 -17.15 3.88 -0.94
N ILE A 236 -16.73 5.09 -1.30
CA ILE A 236 -17.33 5.91 -2.37
C ILE A 236 -16.53 5.86 -3.68
N GLY A 237 -15.33 5.28 -3.65
CA GLY A 237 -14.45 5.19 -4.80
C GLY A 237 -13.26 4.26 -4.58
N SER A 238 -12.80 3.65 -5.68
CA SER A 238 -11.66 2.74 -5.76
C SER A 238 -10.97 2.86 -7.12
N TYR A 239 -9.75 2.35 -7.22
CA TYR A 239 -9.05 2.30 -8.51
C TYR A 239 -9.84 1.50 -9.57
N LYS A 240 -10.43 0.35 -9.18
CA LYS A 240 -11.28 -0.47 -10.07
C LYS A 240 -12.43 0.34 -10.65
N GLU A 241 -13.20 1.03 -9.81
CA GLU A 241 -14.34 1.84 -10.28
C GLU A 241 -13.88 2.92 -11.26
N GLN A 242 -12.70 3.51 -11.01
CA GLN A 242 -12.12 4.51 -11.89
C GLN A 242 -11.72 3.93 -13.26
N VAL A 243 -11.15 2.73 -13.29
CA VAL A 243 -10.86 1.98 -14.53
C VAL A 243 -12.14 1.63 -15.29
N GLU A 244 -13.15 1.12 -14.59
CA GLU A 244 -14.44 0.74 -15.19
C GLU A 244 -15.14 1.95 -15.80
N GLU A 245 -15.13 3.07 -15.11
CA GLU A 245 -15.76 4.31 -15.57
C GLU A 245 -15.02 4.95 -16.74
N TYR A 246 -13.74 5.24 -16.58
CA TYR A 246 -13.02 6.10 -17.52
C TYR A 246 -12.33 5.35 -18.64
N ILE A 247 -11.82 4.14 -18.39
CA ILE A 247 -11.16 3.35 -19.43
C ILE A 247 -12.18 2.48 -20.15
N VAL A 248 -12.96 1.68 -19.41
CA VAL A 248 -13.85 0.70 -20.04
C VAL A 248 -15.10 1.34 -20.63
N ARG A 249 -15.84 2.13 -19.83
CA ARG A 249 -17.13 2.68 -20.26
C ARG A 249 -16.97 3.88 -21.19
N ARG A 250 -16.15 4.88 -20.81
CA ARG A 250 -16.01 6.12 -21.58
C ARG A 250 -15.11 5.98 -22.81
N ASN A 251 -13.99 5.28 -22.68
CA ASN A 251 -13.00 5.18 -23.76
C ASN A 251 -13.11 3.88 -24.56
N ASN A 252 -14.05 2.99 -24.23
CA ASN A 252 -14.17 1.64 -24.79
C ASN A 252 -12.82 0.87 -24.78
N GLY A 253 -12.01 1.14 -23.76
CA GLY A 253 -10.68 0.60 -23.62
C GLY A 253 -10.69 -0.84 -23.11
N ASP A 254 -9.59 -1.53 -23.40
CA ASP A 254 -9.32 -2.85 -22.87
C ASP A 254 -8.07 -2.81 -21.98
N THR A 255 -8.14 -3.45 -20.82
CA THR A 255 -7.05 -3.46 -19.84
C THR A 255 -6.66 -4.89 -19.52
N TRP A 256 -5.40 -5.08 -19.12
CA TRP A 256 -4.97 -6.39 -18.62
C TRP A 256 -5.81 -6.87 -17.43
N LEU A 257 -6.20 -5.95 -16.53
CA LEU A 257 -7.06 -6.23 -15.38
C LEU A 257 -8.45 -6.73 -15.78
N ARG A 258 -9.03 -6.15 -16.84
CA ARG A 258 -10.31 -6.59 -17.42
C ARG A 258 -10.17 -7.98 -18.04
N ARG A 259 -9.21 -8.18 -18.94
CA ARG A 259 -9.01 -9.46 -19.64
C ARG A 259 -8.65 -10.63 -18.73
N SER A 260 -7.88 -10.37 -17.68
CA SER A 260 -7.51 -11.42 -16.72
C SER A 260 -8.67 -11.85 -15.80
N GLY A 261 -9.80 -11.12 -15.80
CA GLY A 261 -10.94 -11.40 -14.91
C GLY A 261 -10.62 -11.16 -13.43
N ARG A 262 -9.53 -10.42 -13.14
CA ARG A 262 -8.97 -10.22 -11.79
C ARG A 262 -9.52 -9.01 -11.06
N LEU A 263 -10.43 -8.24 -11.67
CA LEU A 263 -11.24 -7.21 -11.00
C LEU A 263 -12.42 -7.79 -10.20
N LYS A 264 -12.34 -9.03 -9.72
CA LYS A 264 -13.39 -9.61 -8.87
C LYS A 264 -13.08 -9.27 -7.42
N THR A 265 -13.99 -8.56 -6.76
CA THR A 265 -13.99 -8.43 -5.30
C THR A 265 -13.96 -9.85 -4.70
N PRO A 266 -13.08 -10.16 -3.74
CA PRO A 266 -13.11 -11.45 -3.07
C PRO A 266 -14.50 -11.68 -2.50
N THR A 267 -15.20 -12.71 -2.99
CA THR A 267 -16.43 -13.14 -2.34
C THR A 267 -16.04 -13.67 -0.97
N LYS A 268 -16.56 -13.05 0.10
CA LYS A 268 -16.50 -13.60 1.45
C LYS A 268 -17.01 -15.04 1.36
N LYS A 269 -16.11 -16.03 1.46
CA LYS A 269 -16.55 -17.37 1.84
C LYS A 269 -17.01 -17.22 3.27
N LEU A 270 -18.32 -17.07 3.46
CA LEU A 270 -18.96 -17.37 4.74
C LEU A 270 -18.65 -18.84 5.00
N THR A 271 -17.61 -19.10 5.79
CA THR A 271 -17.48 -20.39 6.45
C THR A 271 -18.61 -20.44 7.47
N SER A 272 -19.63 -21.22 7.13
CA SER A 272 -20.70 -21.66 8.03
C SER A 272 -20.14 -22.42 9.22
#